data_AF-A0A925D706-F1
#
_entry.id   AF-A0A925D706-F1
#
_cell.length_a   1.000
_cell.length_b   1.000
_cell.length_c   1.000
_cell.angle_alpha   90.00
_cell.angle_beta   90.00
_cell.angle_gamma   90.00
#
_symmetry.space_group_name_H-M   'P 1'
#
loop_
_entity.id
_entity.type
_entity.pdbx_description
1 polymer ?
#
loop_
_entity_poly.entity_id
_entity_poly.type
_entity_poly.pdbx_seq_one_letter_code
_entity_poly.pdbx_strand_id
1 'polypeptide(L)' 'MQFNLFAWIREGVRRSVILGVNDAVEEIGAPHGDDAWKERLVSLLEAPATDEGATPAGIAAGKRKRLGRSLKDFTPE' A
#
# COMPACT_ATOMS: atom_id res chain seq x y z
N MET A 1 7.27 19.03 -0.18
CA MET A 1 6.66 17.69 -0.24
C MET A 1 5.81 17.52 1.02
N GLN A 2 4.50 17.28 0.89
CA GLN A 2 3.68 16.92 2.05
C GLN A 2 3.96 15.45 2.38
N PHE A 3 4.31 15.17 3.64
CA PHE A 3 4.44 13.82 4.16
C PHE A 3 3.05 13.19 4.29
N ASN A 4 2.82 12.05 3.62
CA ASN A 4 1.60 11.25 3.78
C ASN A 4 1.91 10.03 4.64
N LEU A 5 1.49 10.07 5.91
CA LEU A 5 1.70 8.99 6.88
C LEU A 5 1.17 7.64 6.37
N PHE A 6 -0.04 7.63 5.78
CA PHE A 6 -0.65 6.39 5.32
C PHE A 6 0.06 5.80 4.10
N ALA A 7 0.59 6.65 3.21
CA ALA A 7 1.43 6.21 2.10
C ALA A 7 2.75 5.63 2.62
N TRP A 8 3.38 6.28 3.60
CA TRP A 8 4.59 5.78 4.26
C TRP A 8 4.38 4.43 4.94
N ILE A 9 3.29 4.28 5.70
CA ILE A 9 2.93 3.00 6.34
C ILE A 9 2.66 1.93 5.29
N ARG A 10 1.84 2.22 4.27
CA ARG A 10 1.48 1.23 3.23
C ARG A 10 2.72 0.73 2.49
N GLU A 11 3.63 1.63 2.16
CA GLU A 11 4.87 1.27 1.48
C GLU A 11 5.82 0.49 2.40
N GLY A 12 5.93 0.87 3.67
CA GLY A 12 6.68 0.11 4.66
C GLY A 12 6.16 -1.32 4.82
N VAL A 13 4.84 -1.47 5.04
CA VAL A 13 4.20 -2.77 5.18
C VAL A 13 4.35 -3.61 3.91
N ARG A 14 4.14 -3.03 2.73
CA ARG A 14 4.29 -3.72 1.45
C ARG A 14 5.69 -4.32 1.28
N ARG A 15 6.74 -3.53 1.52
CA ARG A 15 8.13 -4.00 1.43
C ARG A 15 8.42 -5.13 2.42
N SER A 16 7.99 -4.98 3.67
CA SER A 16 8.17 -6.01 4.69
C SER A 16 7.48 -7.33 4.32
N VAL A 17 6.28 -7.27 3.74
CA VAL A 17 5.56 -8.48 3.29
C VAL A 17 6.26 -9.15 2.12
N ILE A 18 6.70 -8.38 1.10
CA ILE A 18 7.41 -8.93 -0.06
C ILE A 18 8.69 -9.65 0.36
N LEU A 19 9.49 -9.05 1.25
CA LEU A 19 10.71 -9.65 1.78
C LEU A 19 10.40 -10.89 2.63
N GLY A 20 9.39 -10.84 3.50
CA GLY A 20 9.00 -12.01 4.29
C GLY A 20 8.50 -13.18 3.44
N VAL A 21 7.87 -12.91 2.28
CA VAL A 21 7.50 -13.95 1.32
C VAL A 21 8.75 -14.55 0.67
N ASN A 22 9.76 -13.75 0.31
CA ASN A 22 11.03 -14.26 -0.18
C ASN A 22 11.68 -15.23 0.81
N ASP A 23 11.82 -14.79 2.07
CA ASP A 23 12.40 -15.61 3.14
C ASP A 23 11.60 -16.91 3.36
N ALA A 24 10.28 -16.82 3.35
CA ALA A 24 9.43 -18.01 3.49
C ALA A 24 9.62 -19.00 2.34
N VAL A 25 9.69 -18.52 1.09
CA VAL A 25 9.89 -19.39 -0.08
C VAL A 25 11.29 -20.01 -0.10
N GLU A 26 12.31 -19.30 0.38
CA GLU A 26 13.65 -19.86 0.55
C GLU A 26 13.66 -21.02 1.56
N GLU A 27 12.91 -20.91 2.65
CA GLU A 27 12.86 -21.94 3.69
C GLU A 27 11.95 -23.13 3.33
N ILE A 28 10.75 -22.87 2.78
CA ILE A 28 9.75 -23.92 2.52
C ILE A 28 9.79 -24.47 1.08
N GLY A 29 10.54 -23.82 0.19
CA GLY A 29 10.66 -24.16 -1.22
C GLY A 29 9.65 -23.44 -2.13
N ALA A 30 10.01 -23.33 -3.41
CA ALA A 30 9.19 -22.66 -4.42
C ALA A 30 7.92 -23.46 -4.75
N PRO A 31 6.74 -22.82 -4.77
CA PRO A 31 5.51 -23.46 -5.20
C PRO A 31 5.67 -23.86 -6.68
N HIS A 32 5.61 -25.16 -6.97
CA HIS A 32 5.78 -25.78 -8.30
C HIS A 32 7.22 -25.92 -8.81
N GLY A 33 8.23 -25.63 -7.97
CA GLY A 33 9.65 -25.85 -8.32
C GLY A 33 10.20 -24.93 -9.41
N ASP A 34 9.46 -23.88 -9.78
CA ASP A 34 9.87 -22.89 -10.77
C ASP A 34 10.22 -21.56 -10.08
N ASP A 35 11.18 -20.83 -10.64
CA ASP A 35 11.74 -19.58 -10.12
C ASP A 35 10.98 -18.34 -10.60
N ALA A 36 9.91 -18.51 -11.40
CA ALA A 36 9.07 -17.44 -11.93
C ALA A 36 8.47 -16.49 -10.86
N TRP A 37 8.44 -16.90 -9.58
CA TRP A 37 7.99 -16.05 -8.46
C TRP A 37 8.97 -14.91 -8.15
N LYS A 38 10.28 -15.10 -8.38
CA LYS A 38 11.32 -14.10 -8.10
C LYS A 38 11.12 -12.84 -8.93
N GLU A 39 10.92 -13.01 -10.24
CA GLU A 39 10.65 -11.89 -11.16
C GLU A 39 9.39 -11.11 -10.78
N ARG A 40 8.36 -11.82 -10.29
CA ARG A 40 7.12 -11.20 -9.80
C ARG A 40 7.35 -10.40 -8.52
N LEU A 41 8.15 -10.90 -7.57
CA LEU A 41 8.48 -10.15 -6.36
C LEU A 41 9.33 -8.91 -6.66
N VAL A 42 10.30 -9.02 -7.57
CA VAL A 42 11.11 -7.88 -8.03
C VAL A 42 10.20 -6.81 -8.66
N SER A 43 9.30 -7.22 -9.56
CA SER A 43 8.31 -6.32 -10.16
C SER A 43 7.42 -5.64 -9.11
N LEU A 44 7.02 -6.36 -8.05
CA LEU A 44 6.24 -5.81 -6.94
C LEU A 44 7.04 -4.88 -6.04
N LEU A 45 8.36 -5.00 -5.97
CA LEU A 45 9.22 -4.10 -5.21
C LEU A 45 9.52 -2.81 -5.97
N GLU A 46 9.70 -2.91 -7.29
CA GLU A 46 10.00 -1.78 -8.17
C GLU A 46 8.76 -0.97 -8.55
N ALA A 47 7.59 -1.59 -8.56
CA ALA A 47 6.35 -0.90 -8.87
C ALA A 47 6.12 0.23 -7.84
N PRO A 48 6.12 1.51 -8.27
CA PRO A 48 5.90 2.62 -7.35
C PRO A 48 4.57 2.40 -6.62
N ALA A 49 4.52 2.74 -5.34
CA ALA A 49 3.23 2.92 -4.69
C ALA A 49 2.53 4.05 -5.45
N THR A 50 1.72 3.69 -6.43
CA THR A 50 0.93 4.65 -7.18
C THR A 50 -0.04 5.29 -6.18
N ASP A 51 0.34 6.47 -5.72
CA ASP A 51 -0.56 7.52 -5.24
C ASP A 51 -1.31 8.17 -6.42
N GLU A 52 -1.31 7.53 -7.60
CA GLU A 52 -2.33 7.80 -8.61
C GLU A 52 -3.65 7.36 -8.00
N GLY A 53 -4.35 8.35 -7.45
CA GLY A 53 -5.75 8.24 -7.18
C GLY A 53 -6.38 7.49 -8.35
N ALA A 54 -6.96 6.33 -8.04
CA ALA A 54 -8.17 5.93 -8.70
C ALA A 54 -9.07 7.16 -8.62
N THR A 55 -9.01 8.02 -9.64
CA THR A 55 -10.11 8.90 -9.95
C THR A 55 -11.24 7.92 -10.15
N PRO A 56 -12.28 7.92 -9.29
CA PRO A 56 -13.48 7.23 -9.68
C PRO A 56 -14.01 8.10 -10.82
N ALA A 57 -13.65 7.75 -12.05
CA ALA A 57 -14.43 8.11 -13.21
C ALA A 57 -15.83 7.52 -12.96
N GLY A 58 -16.69 8.30 -12.29
CA GLY A 58 -18.06 7.87 -11.99
C GLY A 58 -18.67 8.25 -10.64
N ILE A 59 -18.05 9.04 -9.76
CA ILE A 59 -18.80 9.60 -8.61
C ILE A 59 -19.01 11.09 -8.83
N ALA A 60 -20.17 11.38 -9.39
CA ALA A 60 -20.76 12.71 -9.57
C ALA A 60 -20.48 13.64 -8.38
N ALA A 61 -20.43 14.94 -8.67
CA ALA A 61 -20.20 16.08 -7.79
C ALA A 61 -21.22 16.21 -6.61
N GLY A 62 -21.34 15.18 -5.79
CA GLY A 62 -22.05 15.19 -4.51
C GLY A 62 -21.04 15.35 -3.39
N LYS A 63 -21.14 16.47 -2.68
CA LYS A 63 -20.53 16.77 -1.36
C LYS A 63 -19.94 15.51 -0.68
N ARG A 64 -18.61 15.34 -0.73
CA ARG A 64 -17.92 14.30 0.03
C ARG A 64 -18.26 14.49 1.50
N LYS A 65 -19.06 13.57 2.06
CA LYS A 65 -19.41 13.53 3.48
C LYS A 65 -18.12 13.19 4.22
N ARG A 66 -17.38 14.21 4.65
CA ARG A 66 -16.16 14.06 5.45
C ARG A 66 -16.57 13.30 6.71
N LEU A 67 -16.10 12.06 6.84
CA LEU A 67 -16.27 11.27 8.05
C LEU A 67 -15.76 12.11 9.22
N GLY A 68 -16.68 12.43 10.14
CA GLY A 68 -16.53 13.06 11.45
C GLY A 68 -15.27 13.89 11.71
N ARG A 69 -15.49 15.21 11.90
CA ARG A 69 -14.70 16.19 12.69
C ARG A 69 -13.17 16.15 12.56
N SER A 70 -12.59 17.30 12.27
CA SER A 70 -11.13 17.43 12.22
C SER A 70 -10.56 17.26 13.65
N LEU A 71 -9.33 16.76 13.79
CA LEU A 71 -8.59 16.71 15.07
C LEU A 71 -8.56 18.05 15.82
N LYS A 72 -8.78 19.17 15.11
CA LYS A 72 -8.90 20.52 15.67
C LYS A 72 -10.18 20.74 16.50
N ASP A 73 -11.19 19.89 16.31
CA ASP A 73 -12.49 20.00 16.98
C ASP A 73 -12.52 19.24 18.32
N PHE A 74 -11.38 18.67 18.76
CA PHE A 74 -11.25 17.86 19.96
C PHE A 74 -10.49 18.56 21.10
N THR A 75 -10.39 19.88 21.11
CA THR A 75 -9.78 20.59 22.26
C THR A 75 -10.84 20.81 23.35
N PRO A 76 -10.73 20.15 24.52
CA PRO A 76 -11.57 20.47 25.67
C PRO A 76 -11.07 21.76 26.34
N GLU A 77 -11.99 22.67 26.65
CA GLU A 77 -11.79 23.71 27.68
C GLU A 77 -11.86 23.10 29.08
#